data_AF-A0A0Q9SLG9-F1
#
_entry.id   AF-A0A0Q9SLG9-F1
#
_cell.length_a   1.000
_cell.length_b   1.000
_cell.length_c   1.000
_cell.angle_alpha   90.00
_cell.angle_beta   90.00
_cell.angle_gamma   90.00
#
_symmetry.space_group_name_H-M   'P 1'
#
loop_
_entity.id
_entity.type
_entity.pdbx_description
1 polymer ?
#
loop_
_entity_poly.entity_id
_entity_poly.type
_entity_poly.pdbx_seq_one_letter_code
_entity_poly.pdbx_strand_id
1 'polypeptide(L)'
;MSQQTVHTKNGGRRATDSESQRTLEELSAQVARNRADIDALQVGAEEASARADASDDRGIAHDTRMDALEARFDVDREVIAQLQADGLLSEEHAAHLSHALQSSRKIGAAIGIVMAERKVSEAAAFHILSKASQDSNRKLQVVAHEVVSDGNTRGLRPD
;
A
#
# COMPACT_ATOMS: atom_id res chain seq x y z
N MET A 1 91.27 -8.36 -19.33
CA MET A 1 90.30 -9.10 -20.17
C MET A 1 88.98 -9.16 -19.43
N SER A 2 88.03 -8.34 -19.87
CA SER A 2 86.64 -8.27 -19.39
C SER A 2 85.83 -9.48 -19.83
N GLN A 3 84.79 -9.83 -19.08
CA GLN A 3 83.39 -10.08 -19.49
C GLN A 3 82.65 -10.65 -18.26
N GLN A 4 82.00 -9.79 -17.47
CA GLN A 4 80.61 -9.35 -17.62
C GLN A 4 79.61 -10.42 -17.15
N THR A 5 79.20 -10.21 -15.90
CA THR A 5 78.09 -10.76 -15.14
C THR A 5 76.77 -10.75 -15.93
N VAL A 6 76.22 -11.93 -16.22
CA VAL A 6 74.86 -12.09 -16.76
C VAL A 6 73.89 -12.52 -15.66
N HIS A 7 73.24 -11.50 -15.08
CA HIS A 7 71.80 -11.45 -14.79
C HIS A 7 71.11 -12.63 -14.06
N THR A 8 71.16 -12.61 -12.73
CA THR A 8 70.20 -13.28 -11.83
C THR A 8 68.89 -12.50 -11.62
N LYS A 9 68.66 -11.42 -12.38
CA LYS A 9 67.51 -10.49 -12.21
C LYS A 9 66.15 -11.07 -12.67
N ASN A 10 66.12 -12.28 -13.23
CA ASN A 10 64.94 -12.86 -13.88
C ASN A 10 63.98 -13.62 -12.92
N GLY A 11 64.47 -14.09 -11.76
CA GLY A 11 63.66 -14.86 -10.79
C GLY A 11 62.71 -14.01 -9.94
N GLY A 12 63.21 -12.90 -9.38
CA GLY A 12 62.39 -11.97 -8.59
C GLY A 12 61.31 -11.26 -9.41
N ARG A 13 61.64 -10.91 -10.67
CA ARG A 13 60.68 -10.23 -11.57
C ARG A 13 59.51 -11.14 -11.97
N ARG A 14 59.70 -12.46 -12.08
CA ARG A 14 58.62 -13.42 -12.36
C ARG A 14 57.72 -13.69 -11.15
N ALA A 15 58.28 -13.69 -9.93
CA ALA A 15 57.50 -13.88 -8.71
C ALA A 15 56.58 -12.67 -8.44
N THR A 16 57.08 -11.45 -8.60
CA THR A 16 56.30 -10.21 -8.44
C THR A 16 55.22 -10.05 -9.51
N ASP A 17 55.50 -10.49 -10.74
CA ASP A 17 54.52 -10.51 -11.83
C ASP A 17 53.39 -11.50 -11.53
N SER A 18 53.72 -12.66 -10.95
CA SER A 18 52.74 -13.66 -10.54
C SER A 18 51.87 -13.21 -9.35
N GLU A 19 52.44 -12.49 -8.37
CA GLU A 19 51.65 -11.88 -7.28
C GLU A 19 50.74 -10.77 -7.78
N SER A 20 51.25 -9.89 -8.64
CA SER A 20 50.45 -8.82 -9.26
C SER A 20 49.29 -9.40 -10.09
N GLN A 21 49.54 -10.47 -10.84
CA GLN A 21 48.52 -11.21 -11.59
C GLN A 21 47.45 -11.81 -10.66
N ARG A 22 47.83 -12.43 -9.53
CA ARG A 22 46.87 -12.95 -8.54
C ARG A 22 46.00 -11.85 -7.94
N THR A 23 46.60 -10.72 -7.55
CA THR A 23 45.83 -9.58 -7.03
C THR A 23 44.89 -8.98 -8.07
N LEU A 24 45.28 -8.94 -9.35
CA LEU A 24 44.41 -8.49 -10.43
C LEU A 24 43.25 -9.46 -10.66
N GLU A 25 43.51 -10.76 -10.61
CA GLU A 25 42.50 -11.80 -10.74
C GLU A 25 41.47 -11.72 -9.58
N GLU A 26 41.95 -11.53 -8.35
CA GLU A 26 41.11 -11.35 -7.16
C GLU A 26 40.29 -10.05 -7.21
N LEU A 27 40.89 -8.93 -7.62
CA LEU A 27 40.17 -7.67 -7.83
C LEU A 27 39.14 -7.80 -8.95
N SER A 28 39.46 -8.48 -10.05
CA SER A 28 38.51 -8.70 -11.14
C SER A 28 37.32 -9.58 -10.71
N ALA A 29 37.57 -10.61 -9.90
CA ALA A 29 36.53 -11.43 -9.31
C ALA A 29 35.66 -10.62 -8.33
N GLN A 30 36.27 -9.71 -7.56
CA GLN A 30 35.54 -8.83 -6.65
C GLN A 30 34.69 -7.80 -7.40
N VAL A 31 35.22 -7.20 -8.47
CA VAL A 31 34.46 -6.29 -9.34
C VAL A 31 33.30 -7.01 -10.01
N ALA A 32 33.49 -8.26 -10.44
CA ALA A 32 32.41 -9.07 -11.01
C ALA A 32 31.31 -9.35 -9.98
N ARG A 33 31.67 -9.68 -8.73
CA ARG A 33 30.71 -9.83 -7.63
C ARG A 33 29.95 -8.55 -7.34
N ASN A 34 30.67 -7.44 -7.14
CA ASN A 34 30.05 -6.15 -6.88
C ASN A 34 29.10 -5.73 -8.01
N ARG A 35 29.45 -6.03 -9.27
CA ARG A 35 28.60 -5.74 -10.42
C ARG A 35 27.30 -6.55 -10.38
N ALA A 36 27.38 -7.84 -10.07
CA ALA A 36 26.20 -8.68 -9.90
C ALA A 36 25.29 -8.20 -8.75
N ASP A 37 25.89 -7.74 -7.64
CA ASP A 37 25.13 -7.18 -6.52
C ASP A 37 24.43 -5.86 -6.90
N ILE A 38 25.10 -4.99 -7.66
CA ILE A 38 24.52 -3.75 -8.18
C ILE A 38 23.36 -4.06 -9.12
N ASP A 39 23.53 -5.00 -10.04
CA ASP A 39 22.49 -5.39 -10.99
C ASP A 39 21.26 -5.94 -10.22
N ALA A 40 21.48 -6.76 -9.18
CA ALA A 40 20.40 -7.28 -8.34
C ALA A 40 19.67 -6.19 -7.55
N LEU A 41 20.41 -5.21 -6.99
CA LEU A 41 19.83 -4.06 -6.30
C LEU A 41 19.03 -3.16 -7.25
N GLN A 42 19.50 -2.96 -8.48
CA GLN A 42 18.80 -2.18 -9.49
C GLN A 42 17.47 -2.83 -9.87
N VAL A 43 17.46 -4.14 -10.13
CA VAL A 43 16.23 -4.90 -10.41
C VAL A 43 15.26 -4.81 -9.23
N GLY A 44 15.74 -4.98 -7.99
CA GLY A 44 14.91 -4.86 -6.80
C GLY A 44 14.31 -3.45 -6.60
N ALA A 45 15.06 -2.41 -6.94
CA ALA A 45 14.59 -1.03 -6.88
C ALA A 45 13.53 -0.72 -7.94
N GLU A 46 13.70 -1.22 -9.16
CA GLU A 46 12.72 -1.10 -10.24
C GLU A 46 11.41 -1.81 -9.87
N GLU A 47 11.48 -3.02 -9.33
CA GLU A 47 10.30 -3.72 -8.83
C GLU A 47 9.62 -2.98 -7.66
N ALA A 48 10.38 -2.38 -6.75
CA ALA A 48 9.84 -1.61 -5.64
C ALA A 48 9.15 -0.33 -6.14
N SER A 49 9.75 0.37 -7.11
CA SER A 49 9.14 1.55 -7.76
C SER A 49 7.84 1.16 -8.47
N ALA A 50 7.84 0.09 -9.26
CA ALA A 50 6.65 -0.39 -9.96
C ALA A 50 5.50 -0.77 -9.00
N ARG A 51 5.83 -1.34 -7.83
CA ARG A 51 4.83 -1.63 -6.77
C ARG A 51 4.28 -0.35 -6.14
N ALA A 52 5.11 0.69 -5.97
CA ALA A 52 4.69 1.98 -5.44
C ALA A 52 3.78 2.70 -6.44
N ASP A 53 4.15 2.77 -7.71
CA ASP A 53 3.33 3.38 -8.77
C ASP A 53 1.96 2.70 -8.87
N ALA A 54 1.92 1.37 -8.86
CA ALA A 54 0.67 0.61 -8.86
C ALA A 54 -0.16 0.79 -7.57
N SER A 55 0.47 1.18 -6.45
CA SER A 55 -0.22 1.54 -5.21
C SER A 55 -0.82 2.94 -5.32
N ASP A 56 -0.10 3.89 -5.90
CA ASP A 56 -0.54 5.27 -6.09
C ASP A 56 -1.70 5.35 -7.09
N ASP A 57 -1.64 4.62 -8.20
CA ASP A 57 -2.75 4.53 -9.18
C ASP A 57 -4.03 3.99 -8.54
N ARG A 58 -3.91 2.98 -7.66
CA ARG A 58 -5.03 2.45 -6.89
C ARG A 58 -5.55 3.47 -5.87
N GLY A 59 -4.66 4.26 -5.26
CA GLY A 59 -5.02 5.36 -4.36
C GLY A 59 -5.80 6.45 -5.07
N ILE A 60 -5.35 6.91 -6.23
CA ILE A 60 -6.02 7.93 -7.05
C ILE A 60 -7.41 7.46 -7.51
N ALA A 61 -7.52 6.21 -7.96
CA ALA A 61 -8.79 5.62 -8.35
C ALA A 61 -9.76 5.51 -7.16
N HIS A 62 -9.25 5.26 -5.96
CA HIS A 62 -10.02 5.22 -4.74
C HIS A 62 -10.53 6.61 -4.34
N ASP A 63 -9.68 7.62 -4.36
CA ASP A 63 -10.03 9.02 -4.04
C ASP A 63 -11.13 9.52 -4.99
N THR A 64 -10.94 9.31 -6.29
CA THR A 64 -11.93 9.66 -7.32
C THR A 64 -13.29 9.00 -7.08
N ARG A 65 -13.30 7.75 -6.60
CA ARG A 65 -14.54 7.03 -6.28
C ARG A 65 -15.18 7.53 -5.00
N MET A 66 -14.39 7.88 -3.98
CA MET A 66 -14.88 8.49 -2.74
C MET A 66 -15.50 9.86 -3.01
N ASP A 67 -14.83 10.71 -3.79
CA ASP A 67 -15.35 12.03 -4.21
C ASP A 67 -16.68 11.88 -4.97
N ALA A 68 -16.78 10.91 -5.88
CA ALA A 68 -18.01 10.63 -6.62
C ALA A 68 -19.15 10.13 -5.73
N LEU A 69 -18.84 9.37 -4.68
CA LEU A 69 -19.80 8.93 -3.67
C LEU A 69 -20.24 10.11 -2.79
N GLU A 70 -19.31 10.93 -2.32
CA GLU A 70 -19.57 12.13 -1.51
C GLU A 70 -20.45 13.12 -2.27
N ALA A 71 -20.15 13.40 -3.53
CA ALA A 71 -20.96 14.26 -4.40
C ALA A 71 -22.40 13.76 -4.57
N ARG A 72 -22.62 12.44 -4.57
CA ARG A 72 -23.97 11.84 -4.62
C ARG A 72 -24.72 12.01 -3.30
N PHE A 73 -24.02 11.91 -2.17
CA PHE A 73 -24.62 11.95 -0.84
C PHE A 73 -24.98 13.35 -0.34
N ASP A 74 -24.35 14.40 -0.85
CA ASP A 74 -24.73 15.78 -0.53
C ASP A 74 -26.02 16.19 -1.23
N VAL A 75 -26.21 15.72 -2.48
CA VAL A 75 -27.46 15.90 -3.23
C VAL A 75 -28.66 15.29 -2.49
N ASP A 76 -28.49 14.13 -1.86
CA ASP A 76 -29.60 13.43 -1.19
C ASP A 76 -30.20 14.21 0.00
N ARG A 77 -29.38 14.95 0.77
CA ARG A 77 -29.86 15.69 1.95
C ARG A 77 -30.61 16.96 1.57
N GLU A 78 -30.13 17.65 0.55
CA GLU A 78 -30.80 18.81 -0.03
C GLU A 78 -32.14 18.42 -0.64
N VAL A 79 -32.19 17.29 -1.36
CA VAL A 79 -33.43 16.76 -1.94
C VAL A 79 -34.46 16.38 -0.88
N ILE A 80 -34.06 15.73 0.23
CA ILE A 80 -34.99 15.40 1.31
C ILE A 80 -35.55 16.65 1.98
N ALA A 81 -34.70 17.65 2.26
CA ALA A 81 -35.14 18.91 2.85
C ALA A 81 -36.11 19.64 1.91
N GLN A 82 -35.84 19.64 0.61
CA GLN A 82 -36.72 20.24 -0.39
C GLN A 82 -38.06 19.52 -0.49
N LEU A 83 -38.07 18.19 -0.55
CA LEU A 83 -39.31 17.41 -0.61
C LEU A 83 -40.15 17.50 0.68
N GLN A 84 -39.51 17.68 1.83
CA GLN A 84 -40.19 18.01 3.09
C GLN A 84 -40.84 19.39 3.04
N ALA A 85 -40.10 20.40 2.56
CA ALA A 85 -40.62 21.77 2.41
C ALA A 85 -41.79 21.83 1.42
N ASP A 86 -41.76 20.99 0.38
CA ASP A 86 -42.82 20.86 -0.63
C ASP A 86 -44.02 20.01 -0.13
N GLY A 87 -43.95 19.43 1.07
CA GLY A 87 -45.01 18.60 1.66
C GLY A 87 -45.18 17.23 0.99
N LEU A 88 -44.25 16.83 0.13
CA LEU A 88 -44.27 15.58 -0.63
C LEU A 88 -43.73 14.39 0.18
N LEU A 89 -43.16 14.65 1.35
CA LEU A 89 -42.61 13.67 2.28
C LEU A 89 -43.10 13.98 3.70
N SER A 90 -43.69 12.98 4.38
CA SER A 90 -44.07 13.16 5.79
C SER A 90 -42.82 13.30 6.67
N GLU A 91 -42.93 14.04 7.78
CA GLU A 91 -41.83 14.21 8.73
C GLU A 91 -41.24 12.87 9.20
N GLU A 92 -42.10 11.87 9.42
CA GLU A 92 -41.69 10.51 9.81
C GLU A 92 -40.90 9.80 8.70
N HIS A 93 -41.35 9.87 7.45
CA HIS A 93 -40.66 9.24 6.32
C HIS A 93 -39.31 9.92 6.04
N ALA A 94 -39.26 11.24 6.15
CA ALA A 94 -38.01 11.98 6.01
C ALA A 94 -37.03 11.69 7.15
N ALA A 95 -37.52 11.54 8.39
CA ALA A 95 -36.70 11.12 9.53
C ALA A 95 -36.13 9.71 9.33
N HIS A 96 -36.94 8.75 8.89
CA HIS A 96 -36.49 7.39 8.59
C HIS A 96 -35.47 7.37 7.44
N LEU A 97 -35.71 8.11 6.37
CA LEU A 97 -34.78 8.18 5.23
C LEU A 97 -33.47 8.87 5.63
N SER A 98 -33.54 9.96 6.40
CA SER A 98 -32.37 10.64 6.94
C SER A 98 -31.54 9.72 7.83
N HIS A 99 -32.19 8.93 8.70
CA HIS A 99 -31.51 7.95 9.54
C HIS A 99 -30.87 6.82 8.73
N ALA A 100 -31.56 6.32 7.70
CA ALA A 100 -31.01 5.31 6.79
C ALA A 100 -29.78 5.82 6.03
N LEU A 101 -29.80 7.08 5.57
CA LEU A 101 -28.66 7.71 4.88
C LEU A 101 -27.48 7.95 5.82
N GLN A 102 -27.72 8.44 7.05
CA GLN A 102 -26.65 8.58 8.05
C GLN A 102 -25.99 7.24 8.36
N SER A 103 -26.78 6.17 8.45
CA SER A 103 -26.29 4.81 8.65
C SER A 103 -25.41 4.35 7.48
N SER A 104 -25.88 4.55 6.24
CA SER A 104 -25.13 4.23 5.02
C SER A 104 -23.77 4.95 4.97
N ARG A 105 -23.74 6.25 5.29
CA ARG A 105 -22.51 7.06 5.30
C ARG A 105 -21.49 6.56 6.32
N LYS A 106 -21.93 6.23 7.54
CA LYS A 106 -21.05 5.69 8.59
C LYS A 106 -20.47 4.33 8.19
N ILE A 107 -21.27 3.48 7.54
CA ILE A 107 -20.81 2.19 7.01
C ILE A 107 -19.77 2.39 5.91
N GLY A 108 -20.00 3.31 4.97
CA GLY A 108 -19.02 3.66 3.93
C GLY A 108 -17.70 4.17 4.50
N ALA A 109 -17.73 5.10 5.47
CA ALA A 109 -16.54 5.60 6.13
C ALA A 109 -15.77 4.49 6.87
N ALA A 110 -16.48 3.60 7.57
CA ALA A 110 -15.87 2.45 8.24
C ALA A 110 -15.18 1.49 7.25
N ILE A 111 -15.81 1.24 6.09
CA ILE A 111 -15.22 0.44 5.01
C ILE A 111 -13.91 1.08 4.54
N GLY A 112 -13.92 2.40 4.29
CA GLY A 112 -12.72 3.15 3.89
C GLY A 112 -11.59 3.06 4.92
N ILE A 113 -11.88 3.19 6.21
CA ILE A 113 -10.91 3.04 7.30
C ILE A 113 -10.29 1.64 7.30
N VAL A 114 -11.11 0.59 7.19
CA VAL A 114 -10.65 -0.81 7.17
C VAL A 114 -9.80 -1.10 5.93
N MET A 115 -10.19 -0.57 4.76
CA MET A 115 -9.40 -0.69 3.53
C MET A 115 -8.05 -0.02 3.68
N ALA A 116 -8.00 1.21 4.22
CA ALA A 116 -6.77 1.97 4.38
C ALA A 116 -5.79 1.30 5.36
N GLU A 117 -6.30 0.79 6.49
CA GLU A 117 -5.47 0.17 7.53
C GLU A 117 -4.99 -1.23 7.14
N ARG A 118 -5.83 -2.02 6.47
CA ARG A 118 -5.54 -3.45 6.18
C ARG A 118 -5.15 -3.72 4.73
N LYS A 119 -5.16 -2.69 3.87
CA LYS A 119 -4.84 -2.77 2.43
C LYS A 119 -5.64 -3.84 1.69
N VAL A 120 -6.94 -3.93 2.01
CA VAL A 120 -7.90 -4.87 1.42
C VAL A 120 -8.86 -4.18 0.45
N SER A 121 -9.53 -4.95 -0.40
CA SER A 121 -10.58 -4.43 -1.29
C SER A 121 -11.86 -4.05 -0.54
N GLU A 122 -12.70 -3.23 -1.16
CA GLU A 122 -14.01 -2.81 -0.63
C GLU A 122 -14.88 -4.01 -0.22
N ALA A 123 -14.98 -5.03 -1.09
CA ALA A 123 -15.75 -6.24 -0.81
C ALA A 123 -15.21 -7.01 0.40
N ALA A 124 -13.88 -7.09 0.54
CA ALA A 124 -13.25 -7.75 1.69
C ALA A 124 -13.45 -6.94 2.98
N ALA A 125 -13.31 -5.61 2.94
CA ALA A 125 -13.58 -4.74 4.09
C ALA A 125 -15.04 -4.83 4.55
N PHE A 126 -15.99 -4.82 3.61
CA PHE A 126 -17.42 -5.04 3.93
C PHE A 126 -17.64 -6.40 4.58
N HIS A 127 -17.04 -7.46 4.03
CA HIS A 127 -17.14 -8.80 4.61
C HIS A 127 -16.57 -8.86 6.04
N ILE A 128 -15.45 -8.20 6.29
CA ILE A 128 -14.84 -8.08 7.62
C ILE A 128 -15.78 -7.39 8.61
N LEU A 129 -16.39 -6.27 8.24
CA LEU A 129 -17.36 -5.55 9.08
C LEU A 129 -18.63 -6.37 9.32
N SER A 130 -19.14 -7.04 8.28
CA SER A 130 -20.32 -7.91 8.35
C SER A 130 -20.09 -9.10 9.27
N LYS A 131 -18.93 -9.74 9.17
CA LYS A 131 -18.54 -10.85 10.05
C LYS A 131 -18.43 -10.40 11.51
N ALA A 132 -17.77 -9.27 11.78
CA ALA A 132 -17.70 -8.73 13.14
C ALA A 132 -19.07 -8.34 13.71
N SER A 133 -19.99 -7.85 12.87
CA SER A 133 -21.38 -7.58 13.22
C SER A 133 -22.13 -8.87 13.60
N GLN A 134 -21.93 -9.95 12.86
CA GLN A 134 -22.53 -11.26 13.14
C GLN A 134 -21.96 -11.89 14.41
N ASP A 135 -20.63 -11.90 14.55
CA ASP A 135 -19.91 -12.48 15.70
C ASP A 135 -20.26 -11.77 17.01
N SER A 136 -20.52 -10.46 16.95
CA SER A 136 -20.93 -9.67 18.10
C SER A 136 -22.46 -9.60 18.29
N ASN A 137 -23.25 -10.17 17.39
CA ASN A 137 -24.72 -10.07 17.34
C ASN A 137 -25.23 -8.61 17.47
N ARG A 138 -24.57 -7.68 16.77
CA ARG A 138 -24.88 -6.25 16.79
C ARG A 138 -25.17 -5.78 15.38
N LYS A 139 -26.00 -4.74 15.25
CA LYS A 139 -26.30 -4.14 13.95
C LYS A 139 -25.02 -3.58 13.32
N LEU A 140 -24.81 -3.83 12.02
CA LEU A 140 -23.65 -3.38 11.25
C LEU A 140 -23.37 -1.87 11.41
N GLN A 141 -24.42 -1.06 11.45
CA GLN A 141 -24.31 0.40 11.67
C GLN A 141 -23.63 0.79 12.99
N VAL A 142 -23.76 -0.05 14.03
CA VAL A 142 -23.16 0.20 15.34
C VAL A 142 -21.68 -0.16 15.30
N VAL A 143 -21.33 -1.28 14.66
CA VAL A 143 -19.93 -1.68 14.44
C VAL A 143 -19.21 -0.63 13.58
N ALA A 144 -19.85 -0.17 12.50
CA ALA A 144 -19.31 0.89 11.67
C ALA A 144 -19.10 2.20 12.43
N HIS A 145 -20.03 2.57 13.32
CA HIS A 145 -19.89 3.75 14.15
C HIS A 145 -18.66 3.67 15.08
N GLU A 146 -18.40 2.52 15.68
CA GLU A 146 -17.21 2.31 16.53
C GLU A 146 -15.92 2.40 15.73
N VAL A 147 -15.89 1.82 14.53
CA VAL A 147 -14.73 1.91 13.64
C VAL A 147 -14.44 3.36 13.26
N VAL A 148 -15.47 4.16 12.99
CA VAL A 148 -15.33 5.59 12.65
C VAL A 148 -14.95 6.43 13.87
N SER A 149 -15.51 6.14 15.04
CA SER A 149 -15.31 6.95 16.25
C SER A 149 -13.98 6.65 16.95
N ASP A 150 -13.61 5.37 17.03
CA ASP A 150 -12.48 4.90 17.82
C ASP A 150 -11.25 4.62 16.95
N GLY A 151 -11.40 4.58 15.61
CA GLY A 151 -10.34 4.18 14.67
C GLY A 151 -9.85 2.74 14.87
N ASN A 152 -10.53 1.96 15.73
CA ASN A 152 -10.03 0.70 16.22
C ASN A 152 -10.45 -0.45 15.29
N THR A 153 -9.71 -0.68 14.20
CA THR A 153 -9.97 -1.87 13.37
C THR A 153 -9.33 -3.13 13.93
N ARG A 154 -8.47 -3.06 14.97
CA ARG A 154 -7.77 -4.24 15.55
C ARG A 154 -8.71 -5.33 16.07
N GLY A 155 -9.92 -4.97 16.51
CA GLY A 155 -10.96 -5.92 16.93
C GLY A 155 -11.65 -6.66 15.79
N LEU A 156 -11.52 -6.19 14.55
CA LEU A 156 -12.02 -6.84 13.35
C LEU A 156 -11.05 -7.96 12.97
N ARG A 157 -11.18 -9.14 13.57
CA ARG A 157 -10.35 -10.30 13.21
C ARG A 157 -10.74 -10.81 11.81
N PRO A 158 -9.81 -10.85 10.84
CA PRO A 158 -9.94 -11.75 9.72
C PRO A 158 -9.51 -13.14 10.18
N ASP A 159 -10.28 -14.16 9.80
CA ASP A 159 -9.76 -15.53 9.73
C ASP A 159 -9.04 -15.71 8.40
#